data_AF-A0A8S3XFE7-F1
#
_entry.id   AF-A0A8S3XFE7-F1
#
_cell.length_a   1.000
_cell.length_b   1.000
_cell.length_c   1.000
_cell.angle_alpha   90.00
_cell.angle_beta   90.00
_cell.angle_gamma   90.00
#
_symmetry.space_group_name_H-M   'P 1'
#
loop_
_entity.id
_entity.type
_entity.pdbx_description
1 polymer ?
#
loop_
_entity_poly.entity_id
_entity_poly.type
_entity_poly.pdbx_seq_one_letter_code
_entity_poly.pdbx_strand_id
1 'polypeptide(L)'
;MRSILEESMLERRSMPLENRPRLPRIPLSKRNRAVVRALNPMLVTYLEASRNLCEMDSTLFGAALAVCRILGAKLPISGRATQQSSAITAWRKIIEDHIAKARALIGRLTSFRSADIKQKLTERIDDLKQKIAAWRKRIRRFSERSRWFNQNRLFQSDQKRLYKSLERQEVYGAGPGPDQADTVAFWRGLWSELVNHNEGPWMEVVASQSASVTPVDPITITPENVAEAVCRALTVQFEISSE
;
A
#
# COMPACT_ATOMS: atom_id res chain seq x y z
N MET A 1 -8.78 38.49 -18.32
CA MET A 1 -8.10 37.19 -18.58
C MET A 1 -6.60 37.37 -18.78
N ARG A 2 -6.15 38.30 -19.64
CA ARG A 2 -4.71 38.56 -19.86
C ARG A 2 -3.94 38.95 -18.58
N SER A 3 -4.44 39.91 -17.81
CA SER A 3 -3.81 40.30 -16.53
C SER A 3 -3.72 39.14 -15.53
N ILE A 4 -4.78 38.30 -15.41
CA ILE A 4 -4.78 37.10 -14.54
C ILE A 4 -3.75 36.07 -15.03
N LEU A 5 -3.56 35.94 -16.34
CA LEU A 5 -2.56 35.05 -16.94
C LEU A 5 -1.14 35.52 -16.61
N GLU A 6 -0.85 36.79 -16.82
CA GLU A 6 0.46 37.39 -16.54
C GLU A 6 0.80 37.31 -15.04
N GLU A 7 -0.16 37.63 -14.17
CA GLU A 7 -0.03 37.48 -12.71
C GLU A 7 0.28 36.03 -12.31
N SER A 8 -0.44 35.07 -12.90
CA SER A 8 -0.24 33.64 -12.63
C SER A 8 1.11 33.12 -13.14
N MET A 9 1.61 33.67 -14.25
CA MET A 9 2.94 33.34 -14.80
C MET A 9 4.06 33.94 -13.93
N LEU A 10 3.88 35.17 -13.44
CA LEU A 10 4.86 35.85 -12.60
C LEU A 10 4.98 35.16 -11.23
N GLU A 11 3.85 34.83 -10.61
CA GLU A 11 3.79 34.06 -9.38
C GLU A 11 4.47 32.69 -9.53
N ARG A 12 4.30 32.04 -10.69
CA ARG A 12 4.93 30.76 -10.99
C ARG A 12 6.46 30.87 -11.11
N ARG A 13 6.97 32.00 -11.60
CA ARG A 13 8.41 32.27 -11.69
C ARG A 13 9.02 32.55 -10.32
N SER A 14 8.27 33.18 -9.40
CA SER A 14 8.72 33.47 -8.04
C SER A 14 8.58 32.31 -7.05
N MET A 15 7.87 31.22 -7.41
CA MET A 15 7.55 30.14 -6.48
C MET A 15 8.52 28.95 -6.54
N PRO A 16 9.15 28.54 -5.41
CA PRO A 16 9.95 27.32 -5.32
C PRO A 16 9.14 26.07 -5.67
N LEU A 17 9.81 25.03 -6.16
CA LEU A 17 9.20 23.75 -6.58
C LEU A 17 8.26 23.15 -5.53
N GLU A 18 8.64 23.22 -4.25
CA GLU A 18 7.95 22.60 -3.12
C GLU A 18 6.60 23.27 -2.81
N ASN A 19 6.49 24.56 -3.07
CA ASN A 19 5.32 25.36 -2.73
C ASN A 19 4.26 25.38 -3.85
N ARG A 20 4.52 24.70 -4.98
CA ARG A 20 3.64 24.74 -6.15
C ARG A 20 2.31 24.04 -5.88
N PRO A 21 1.16 24.73 -6.01
CA PRO A 21 -0.14 24.11 -5.80
C PRO A 21 -0.41 23.04 -6.85
N ARG A 22 -1.05 21.94 -6.45
CA ARG A 22 -1.49 20.92 -7.41
C ARG A 22 -2.70 21.46 -8.17
N LEU A 23 -2.70 21.30 -9.49
CA LEU A 23 -3.82 21.74 -10.32
C LEU A 23 -4.97 20.72 -10.24
N PRO A 24 -6.21 21.14 -9.89
CA PRO A 24 -7.35 20.24 -9.86
C PRO A 24 -7.78 19.84 -11.28
N ARG A 25 -8.38 18.65 -11.42
CA ARG A 25 -8.96 18.22 -12.69
C ARG A 25 -10.23 19.03 -12.97
N ILE A 26 -10.24 19.77 -14.08
CA ILE A 26 -11.37 20.59 -14.51
C ILE A 26 -12.27 19.79 -15.47
N PRO A 27 -13.57 19.62 -15.20
CA PRO A 27 -14.49 18.95 -16.13
C PRO A 27 -14.66 19.75 -17.44
N LEU A 28 -14.84 19.05 -18.57
CA LEU A 28 -14.99 19.65 -19.90
C LEU A 28 -16.42 20.16 -20.20
N SER A 29 -16.95 21.00 -19.31
CA SER A 29 -18.26 21.67 -19.50
C SER A 29 -18.19 22.74 -20.61
N LYS A 30 -19.35 23.16 -21.16
CA LYS A 30 -19.42 24.22 -22.20
C LYS A 30 -18.75 25.52 -21.73
N ARG A 31 -19.00 25.92 -20.48
CA ARG A 31 -18.37 27.09 -19.83
C ARG A 31 -16.85 26.94 -19.72
N ASN A 32 -16.38 25.80 -19.20
CA ASN A 32 -14.94 25.58 -18.97
C ASN A 32 -14.19 25.53 -20.31
N ARG A 33 -14.79 24.90 -21.33
CA ARG A 33 -14.25 24.85 -22.69
C ARG A 33 -14.17 26.23 -23.33
N ALA A 34 -15.16 27.10 -23.11
CA ALA A 34 -15.13 28.47 -23.62
C ALA A 34 -13.96 29.28 -23.02
N VAL A 35 -13.71 29.14 -21.70
CA VAL A 35 -12.57 29.79 -21.03
C VAL A 35 -11.23 29.29 -21.59
N VAL A 36 -11.06 27.97 -21.73
CA VAL A 36 -9.83 27.40 -22.32
C VAL A 36 -9.63 27.88 -23.76
N ARG A 37 -10.70 27.87 -24.59
CA ARG A 37 -10.64 28.35 -25.98
C ARG A 37 -10.30 29.83 -26.09
N ALA A 38 -10.78 30.66 -25.16
CA ALA A 38 -10.47 32.09 -25.15
C ALA A 38 -8.99 32.34 -24.76
N LEU A 39 -8.42 31.49 -23.92
CA LEU A 39 -7.04 31.64 -23.43
C LEU A 39 -5.99 31.04 -24.39
N ASN A 40 -6.35 29.99 -25.13
CA ASN A 40 -5.43 29.25 -26.01
C ASN A 40 -4.70 30.12 -27.06
N PRO A 41 -5.36 31.07 -27.77
CA PRO A 41 -4.67 31.94 -28.71
C PRO A 41 -3.64 32.87 -28.03
N MET A 42 -3.90 33.27 -26.78
CA MET A 42 -2.95 34.08 -26.02
C MET A 42 -1.70 33.27 -25.69
N LEU A 43 -1.86 31.99 -25.34
CA LEU A 43 -0.73 31.11 -25.01
C LEU A 43 0.22 30.91 -26.18
N VAL A 44 -0.29 30.79 -27.40
CA VAL A 44 0.55 30.65 -28.60
C VAL A 44 1.57 31.79 -28.68
N THR A 45 1.13 33.04 -28.47
CA THR A 45 2.03 34.20 -28.49
C THR A 45 3.12 34.15 -27.41
N TYR A 46 2.81 33.69 -26.21
CA TYR A 46 3.80 33.58 -25.13
C TYR A 46 4.73 32.37 -25.30
N LEU A 47 4.26 31.28 -25.93
CA LEU A 47 5.06 30.11 -26.24
C LEU A 47 6.06 30.38 -27.37
N GLU A 48 5.64 31.09 -28.42
CA GLU A 48 6.54 31.51 -29.50
C GLU A 48 7.61 32.49 -29.02
N ALA A 49 7.30 33.32 -28.01
CA ALA A 49 8.25 34.23 -27.38
C ALA A 49 9.20 33.53 -26.38
N SER A 50 8.88 32.31 -25.94
CA SER A 50 9.66 31.60 -24.94
C SER A 50 10.91 30.96 -25.56
N ARG A 51 12.07 31.18 -24.94
CA ARG A 51 13.37 30.71 -25.48
C ARG A 51 13.79 29.37 -24.88
N ASN A 52 13.31 29.08 -23.66
CA ASN A 52 13.81 28.01 -22.82
C ASN A 52 12.66 27.14 -22.29
N LEU A 53 12.95 25.87 -22.00
CA LEU A 53 11.96 24.94 -21.44
C LEU A 53 11.35 25.43 -20.11
N CYS A 54 12.13 26.11 -19.27
CA CYS A 54 11.65 26.68 -18.00
C CYS A 54 10.60 27.80 -18.23
N GLU A 55 10.76 28.59 -19.29
CA GLU A 55 9.80 29.63 -19.66
C GLU A 55 8.54 29.02 -20.26
N MET A 56 8.67 27.97 -21.07
CA MET A 56 7.53 27.19 -21.58
C MET A 56 6.75 26.56 -20.42
N ASP A 57 7.41 25.90 -19.48
CA ASP A 57 6.80 25.30 -18.29
C ASP A 57 6.07 26.35 -17.43
N SER A 58 6.71 27.50 -17.18
CA SER A 58 6.09 28.61 -16.44
C SER A 58 4.85 29.17 -17.16
N THR A 59 4.89 29.24 -18.49
CA THR A 59 3.78 29.70 -19.32
C THR A 59 2.62 28.72 -19.31
N LEU A 60 2.88 27.43 -19.52
CA LEU A 60 1.87 26.36 -19.51
C LEU A 60 1.23 26.21 -18.13
N PHE A 61 2.03 26.24 -17.07
CA PHE A 61 1.52 26.14 -15.71
C PHE A 61 0.75 27.39 -15.30
N GLY A 62 1.29 28.59 -15.59
CA GLY A 62 0.61 29.87 -15.34
C GLY A 62 -0.74 29.95 -16.06
N ALA A 63 -0.81 29.41 -17.28
CA ALA A 63 -2.06 29.29 -18.04
C ALA A 63 -3.09 28.39 -17.34
N ALA A 64 -2.67 27.20 -16.93
CA ALA A 64 -3.54 26.27 -16.25
C ALA A 64 -4.02 26.83 -14.90
N LEU A 65 -3.15 27.55 -14.19
CA LEU A 65 -3.49 28.24 -12.94
C LEU A 65 -4.48 29.39 -13.17
N ALA A 66 -4.28 30.19 -14.22
CA ALA A 66 -5.21 31.25 -14.61
C ALA A 66 -6.60 30.68 -14.95
N VAL A 67 -6.67 29.55 -15.67
CA VAL A 67 -7.94 28.86 -15.94
C VAL A 67 -8.60 28.39 -14.63
N CYS A 68 -7.84 27.82 -13.69
CA CYS A 68 -8.36 27.43 -12.37
C CYS A 68 -8.95 28.64 -11.63
N ARG A 69 -8.27 29.79 -11.64
CA ARG A 69 -8.70 31.03 -11.00
C ARG A 69 -9.97 31.60 -11.62
N ILE A 70 -10.01 31.70 -12.94
CA ILE A 70 -11.17 32.21 -13.69
C ILE A 70 -12.42 31.35 -13.42
N LEU A 71 -12.23 30.04 -13.25
CA LEU A 71 -13.31 29.10 -12.96
C LEU A 71 -13.63 28.97 -11.46
N GLY A 72 -12.90 29.67 -10.58
CA GLY A 72 -13.08 29.61 -9.13
C GLY A 72 -12.78 28.23 -8.53
N ALA A 73 -11.89 27.45 -9.17
CA ALA A 73 -11.52 26.14 -8.68
C ALA A 73 -10.63 26.25 -7.44
N LYS A 74 -11.00 25.55 -6.36
CA LYS A 74 -10.20 25.50 -5.14
C LYS A 74 -8.89 24.76 -5.41
N LEU A 75 -7.77 25.48 -5.32
CA LEU A 75 -6.45 24.89 -5.46
C LEU A 75 -6.07 24.16 -4.16
N PRO A 76 -5.79 22.84 -4.20
CA PRO A 76 -5.25 22.14 -3.04
C PRO A 76 -3.88 22.72 -2.66
N ILE A 77 -3.74 23.10 -1.39
CA ILE A 77 -2.49 23.59 -0.80
C ILE A 77 -1.42 22.50 -0.96
N SER A 78 -0.25 22.85 -1.52
CA SER A 78 0.90 21.95 -1.61
C SER A 78 1.24 21.43 -0.21
N GLY A 79 1.32 20.10 -0.06
CA GLY A 79 1.61 19.45 1.23
C GLY A 79 0.43 18.70 1.86
N ARG A 80 -0.82 19.02 1.53
CA ARG A 80 -1.95 18.12 1.85
C ARG A 80 -2.15 17.19 0.67
N ALA A 81 -1.44 16.06 0.68
CA ALA A 81 -1.92 14.89 -0.04
C ALA A 81 -3.41 14.78 0.30
N THR A 82 -4.28 14.85 -0.72
CA THR A 82 -5.68 14.51 -0.53
C THR A 82 -5.63 13.11 0.07
N GLN A 83 -5.82 13.01 1.38
CA GLN A 83 -6.03 11.73 2.01
C GLN A 83 -7.17 11.18 1.18
N GLN A 84 -6.88 10.13 0.41
CA GLN A 84 -7.94 9.35 -0.18
C GLN A 84 -8.68 8.86 1.05
N SER A 85 -9.70 9.61 1.44
CA SER A 85 -10.65 9.18 2.45
C SER A 85 -10.96 7.77 2.01
N SER A 86 -10.74 6.83 2.92
CA SER A 86 -11.17 5.44 2.81
C SER A 86 -12.70 5.42 2.79
N ALA A 87 -13.27 6.17 1.85
CA ALA A 87 -14.65 6.54 1.76
C ALA A 87 -15.35 5.23 1.50
N ILE A 88 -15.92 4.71 2.58
CA ILE A 88 -16.68 3.48 2.61
C ILE A 88 -17.58 3.52 1.39
N THR A 89 -17.35 2.58 0.48
CA THR A 89 -18.05 2.51 -0.79
C THR A 89 -19.55 2.50 -0.55
N ALA A 90 -20.33 3.19 -1.40
CA ALA A 90 -21.76 3.39 -1.20
C ALA A 90 -22.52 2.06 -0.95
N TRP A 91 -22.17 0.99 -1.67
CA TRP A 91 -22.77 -0.33 -1.48
C TRP A 91 -22.45 -0.95 -0.11
N ARG A 92 -21.26 -0.70 0.47
CA ARG A 92 -20.90 -1.19 1.80
C ARG A 92 -21.77 -0.51 2.86
N LYS A 93 -22.01 0.80 2.74
CA LYS A 93 -22.94 1.54 3.60
C LYS A 93 -24.35 0.97 3.53
N ILE A 94 -24.86 0.68 2.32
CA ILE A 94 -26.19 0.10 2.12
C ILE A 94 -26.32 -1.25 2.85
N ILE A 95 -25.31 -2.11 2.74
CA ILE A 95 -25.33 -3.42 3.41
C ILE A 95 -25.24 -3.26 4.93
N GLU A 96 -24.42 -2.34 5.43
CA GLU A 96 -24.35 -2.03 6.87
C GLU A 96 -25.69 -1.51 7.41
N ASP A 97 -26.39 -0.67 6.64
CA ASP A 97 -27.73 -0.18 6.98
C ASP A 97 -28.77 -1.32 6.99
N HIS A 98 -28.75 -2.23 6.01
CA HIS A 98 -29.58 -3.43 6.02
C HIS A 98 -29.34 -4.30 7.26
N ILE A 99 -28.07 -4.49 7.65
CA ILE A 99 -27.70 -5.21 8.86
C ILE A 99 -28.26 -4.49 10.10
N ALA A 100 -28.15 -3.17 10.19
CA ALA A 100 -28.64 -2.38 11.31
C ALA A 100 -30.16 -2.48 11.44
N LYS A 101 -30.89 -2.30 10.34
CA LYS A 101 -32.35 -2.44 10.28
C LYS A 101 -32.82 -3.85 10.68
N ALA A 102 -32.15 -4.89 10.20
CA ALA A 102 -32.45 -6.27 10.57
C ALA A 102 -32.24 -6.53 12.07
N ARG A 103 -31.16 -6.00 12.68
CA ARG A 103 -30.94 -6.10 14.14
C ARG A 103 -32.03 -5.39 14.94
N ALA A 104 -32.43 -4.19 14.51
CA ALA A 104 -33.51 -3.44 15.15
C ALA A 104 -34.86 -4.19 15.05
N LEU A 105 -35.13 -4.85 13.92
CA LEU A 105 -36.30 -5.72 13.76
C LEU A 105 -36.23 -6.94 14.68
N ILE A 106 -35.09 -7.63 14.77
CA ILE A 106 -34.91 -8.74 15.71
C ILE A 106 -35.20 -8.28 17.14
N GLY A 107 -34.64 -7.15 17.59
CA GLY A 107 -34.90 -6.60 18.92
C GLY A 107 -36.38 -6.35 19.21
N ARG A 108 -37.12 -5.81 18.23
CA ARG A 108 -38.58 -5.65 18.32
C ARG A 108 -39.29 -7.00 18.39
N LEU A 109 -38.97 -7.93 17.50
CA LEU A 109 -39.60 -9.26 17.45
C LEU A 109 -39.35 -10.07 18.73
N THR A 110 -38.16 -9.94 19.34
CA THR A 110 -37.83 -10.60 20.61
C THR A 110 -38.61 -10.05 21.81
N SER A 111 -39.11 -8.81 21.73
CA SER A 111 -39.90 -8.22 22.82
C SER A 111 -41.36 -8.71 22.87
N PHE A 112 -41.87 -9.37 21.82
CA PHE A 112 -43.23 -9.91 21.81
C PHE A 112 -43.35 -11.13 22.73
N ARG A 113 -44.42 -11.15 23.56
CA ARG A 113 -44.65 -12.18 24.58
C ARG A 113 -45.81 -13.16 24.27
N SER A 114 -46.57 -12.93 23.19
CA SER A 114 -47.76 -13.74 22.85
C SER A 114 -47.38 -15.17 22.46
N ALA A 115 -47.96 -16.19 23.12
CA ALA A 115 -47.67 -17.60 22.88
C ALA A 115 -48.04 -18.06 21.47
N ASP A 116 -49.18 -17.62 20.93
CA ASP A 116 -49.76 -18.11 19.67
C ASP A 116 -48.96 -17.76 18.41
N ILE A 117 -48.05 -16.77 18.51
CA ILE A 117 -47.25 -16.29 17.37
C ILE A 117 -45.75 -16.59 17.57
N LYS A 118 -45.34 -17.21 18.70
CA LYS A 118 -43.92 -17.43 19.03
C LYS A 118 -43.17 -18.15 17.92
N GLN A 119 -43.75 -19.20 17.35
CA GLN A 119 -43.09 -20.01 16.32
C GLN A 119 -42.85 -19.23 15.01
N LYS A 120 -43.84 -18.46 14.55
CA LYS A 120 -43.70 -17.58 13.39
C LYS A 120 -42.67 -16.47 13.65
N LEU A 121 -42.62 -15.95 14.89
CA LEU A 121 -41.62 -14.95 15.28
C LEU A 121 -40.21 -15.55 15.31
N THR A 122 -40.03 -16.78 15.81
CA THR A 122 -38.73 -17.45 15.82
C THR A 122 -38.20 -17.72 14.41
N GLU A 123 -39.05 -18.23 13.51
CA GLU A 123 -38.70 -18.41 12.10
C GLU A 123 -38.26 -17.09 11.47
N ARG A 124 -39.03 -16.01 11.70
CA ARG A 124 -38.69 -14.69 11.17
C ARG A 124 -37.39 -14.12 11.75
N ILE A 125 -37.12 -14.36 13.02
CA ILE A 125 -35.86 -13.96 13.67
C ILE A 125 -34.69 -14.71 13.04
N ASP A 126 -34.83 -16.02 12.81
CA ASP A 126 -33.78 -16.84 12.23
C ASP A 126 -33.50 -16.47 10.76
N ASP A 127 -34.53 -16.18 9.97
CA ASP A 127 -34.38 -15.59 8.63
C ASP A 127 -33.53 -14.31 8.65
N LEU A 128 -33.80 -13.41 9.60
CA LEU A 128 -33.06 -12.15 9.75
C LEU A 128 -31.61 -12.41 10.19
N LYS A 129 -31.37 -13.36 11.09
CA LYS A 129 -30.01 -13.77 11.48
C LYS A 129 -29.24 -14.33 10.28
N GLN A 130 -29.86 -15.19 9.47
CA GLN A 130 -29.26 -15.75 8.26
C GLN A 130 -28.89 -14.65 7.27
N LYS A 131 -29.78 -13.69 7.03
CA LYS A 131 -29.51 -12.52 6.16
C LYS A 131 -28.35 -11.67 6.69
N ILE A 132 -28.32 -11.37 7.99
CA ILE A 132 -27.21 -10.65 8.62
C ILE A 132 -25.89 -11.40 8.42
N ALA A 133 -25.88 -12.72 8.61
CA ALA A 133 -24.68 -13.53 8.41
C ALA A 133 -24.20 -13.48 6.95
N ALA A 134 -25.11 -13.60 5.98
CA ALA A 134 -24.78 -13.51 4.56
C ALA A 134 -24.21 -12.12 4.17
N TRP A 135 -24.83 -11.04 4.64
CA TRP A 135 -24.36 -9.67 4.42
C TRP A 135 -22.99 -9.41 5.04
N ARG A 136 -22.75 -9.87 6.27
CA ARG A 136 -21.43 -9.80 6.93
C ARG A 136 -20.36 -10.57 6.14
N LYS A 137 -20.68 -11.78 5.67
CA LYS A 137 -19.77 -12.58 4.81
C LYS A 137 -19.43 -11.83 3.53
N ARG A 138 -20.40 -11.17 2.89
CA ARG A 138 -20.18 -10.36 1.68
C ARG A 138 -19.22 -9.19 1.93
N ILE A 139 -19.40 -8.45 3.03
CA ILE A 139 -18.50 -7.37 3.42
C ILE A 139 -17.09 -7.93 3.66
N ARG A 140 -16.97 -9.01 4.43
CA ARG A 140 -15.68 -9.65 4.74
C ARG A 140 -14.93 -10.06 3.48
N ARG A 141 -15.58 -10.80 2.57
CA ARG A 141 -14.98 -11.23 1.29
C ARG A 141 -14.48 -10.05 0.46
N PHE A 142 -15.22 -8.95 0.44
CA PHE A 142 -14.78 -7.76 -0.29
C PHE A 142 -13.57 -7.12 0.38
N SER A 143 -13.57 -6.99 1.70
CA SER A 143 -12.44 -6.44 2.46
C SER A 143 -11.17 -7.27 2.26
N GLU A 144 -11.29 -8.59 2.34
CA GLU A 144 -10.18 -9.53 2.08
C GLU A 144 -9.66 -9.39 0.66
N ARG A 145 -10.54 -9.42 -0.35
CA ARG A 145 -10.16 -9.22 -1.76
C ARG A 145 -9.46 -7.87 -1.96
N SER A 146 -10.00 -6.80 -1.39
CA SER A 146 -9.43 -5.46 -1.53
C SER A 146 -8.07 -5.36 -0.86
N ARG A 147 -7.93 -5.98 0.33
CA ARG A 147 -6.65 -6.10 1.03
C ARG A 147 -5.63 -6.84 0.18
N TRP A 148 -5.96 -8.03 -0.34
CA TRP A 148 -5.06 -8.81 -1.19
C TRP A 148 -4.70 -8.08 -2.47
N PHE A 149 -5.67 -7.45 -3.14
CA PHE A 149 -5.40 -6.64 -4.33
C PHE A 149 -4.40 -5.52 -4.03
N ASN A 150 -4.59 -4.79 -2.93
CA ASN A 150 -3.69 -3.71 -2.53
C ASN A 150 -2.31 -4.24 -2.13
N GLN A 151 -2.23 -5.35 -1.39
CA GLN A 151 -0.97 -6.00 -1.00
C GLN A 151 -0.20 -6.51 -2.22
N ASN A 152 -0.86 -7.19 -3.16
CA ASN A 152 -0.23 -7.70 -4.38
C ASN A 152 0.24 -6.54 -5.27
N ARG A 153 -0.55 -5.47 -5.38
CA ARG A 153 -0.13 -4.27 -6.11
C ARG A 153 1.09 -3.63 -5.46
N LEU A 154 1.10 -3.53 -4.13
CA LEU A 154 2.24 -3.00 -3.38
C LEU A 154 3.47 -3.91 -3.51
N PHE A 155 3.28 -5.23 -3.51
CA PHE A 155 4.35 -6.21 -3.74
C PHE A 155 5.01 -6.00 -5.11
N GLN A 156 4.22 -5.81 -6.16
CA GLN A 156 4.75 -5.60 -7.51
C GLN A 156 5.50 -4.28 -7.66
N SER A 157 5.05 -3.21 -6.98
CA SER A 157 5.67 -1.89 -7.11
C SER A 157 6.79 -1.60 -6.10
N ASP A 158 6.64 -2.04 -4.85
CA ASP A 158 7.51 -1.70 -3.72
C ASP A 158 7.39 -2.76 -2.61
N GLN A 159 8.15 -3.84 -2.78
CA GLN A 159 8.19 -4.97 -1.84
C GLN A 159 8.63 -4.54 -0.44
N LYS A 160 9.61 -3.62 -0.35
CA LYS A 160 10.13 -3.13 0.94
C LYS A 160 9.02 -2.46 1.75
N ARG A 161 8.17 -1.65 1.13
CA ARG A 161 7.01 -1.05 1.81
C ARG A 161 5.99 -2.08 2.25
N LEU A 162 5.75 -3.14 1.46
CA LEU A 162 4.87 -4.21 1.89
C LEU A 162 5.41 -4.90 3.14
N TYR A 163 6.67 -5.35 3.13
CA TYR A 163 7.27 -6.03 4.28
C TYR A 163 7.31 -5.13 5.52
N LYS A 164 7.68 -3.86 5.39
CA LYS A 164 7.58 -2.88 6.51
C LYS A 164 6.15 -2.70 7.03
N SER A 165 5.13 -2.86 6.19
CA SER A 165 3.73 -2.79 6.62
C SER A 165 3.22 -4.09 7.26
N LEU A 166 3.88 -5.22 6.99
CA LEU A 166 3.57 -6.54 7.53
C LEU A 166 4.35 -6.83 8.81
N GLU A 167 5.57 -6.29 8.92
CA GLU A 167 6.28 -6.15 10.18
C GLU A 167 5.32 -5.46 11.14
N ARG A 168 4.81 -6.25 12.10
CA ARG A 168 4.10 -5.65 13.21
C ARG A 168 5.10 -4.71 13.86
N GLN A 169 4.68 -3.49 14.15
CA GLN A 169 5.23 -2.74 15.29
C GLN A 169 4.86 -3.49 16.59
N GLU A 170 5.22 -4.77 16.68
CA GLU A 170 5.53 -5.34 17.96
C GLU A 170 6.69 -4.52 18.48
N VAL A 171 6.58 -4.23 19.76
CA VAL A 171 7.43 -3.34 20.52
C VAL A 171 8.85 -3.93 20.51
N TYR A 172 9.59 -3.77 19.42
CA TYR A 172 11.05 -3.67 19.47
C TYR A 172 11.38 -2.29 20.04
N GLY A 173 10.81 -2.01 21.21
CA GLY A 173 10.93 -0.75 21.92
C GLY A 173 12.19 -0.82 22.77
N ALA A 174 13.26 -0.22 22.26
CA ALA A 174 14.22 0.55 23.05
C ALA A 174 14.87 -0.13 24.28
N GLY A 175 14.97 -1.45 24.31
CA GLY A 175 15.88 -2.14 25.22
C GLY A 175 17.31 -2.14 24.67
N PRO A 176 18.36 -2.18 25.52
CA PRO A 176 19.68 -2.57 25.04
C PRO A 176 19.55 -3.93 24.35
N GLY A 177 20.22 -4.09 23.20
CA GLY A 177 20.27 -5.38 22.51
C GLY A 177 20.72 -6.49 23.46
N PRO A 178 20.33 -7.76 23.22
CA PRO A 178 20.78 -8.87 24.05
C PRO A 178 22.31 -8.85 24.11
N ASP A 179 22.86 -9.07 25.30
CA ASP A 179 24.31 -9.07 25.50
C ASP A 179 24.97 -10.12 24.60
N GLN A 180 26.18 -9.82 24.12
CA GLN A 180 26.91 -10.72 23.24
C GLN A 180 27.22 -12.03 23.96
N ALA A 181 27.56 -11.96 25.26
CA ALA A 181 27.82 -13.14 26.07
C ALA A 181 26.57 -14.02 26.19
N ASP A 182 25.41 -13.42 26.47
CA ASP A 182 24.13 -14.14 26.57
C ASP A 182 23.74 -14.79 25.24
N THR A 183 23.94 -14.08 24.13
CA THR A 183 23.65 -14.59 22.78
C THR A 183 24.56 -15.77 22.44
N VAL A 184 25.86 -15.64 22.74
CA VAL A 184 26.84 -16.72 22.52
C VAL A 184 26.55 -17.91 23.42
N ALA A 185 26.20 -17.71 24.69
CA ALA A 185 25.85 -18.78 25.61
C ALA A 185 24.60 -19.54 25.14
N PHE A 186 23.56 -18.82 24.70
CA PHE A 186 22.33 -19.40 24.16
C PHE A 186 22.62 -20.30 22.95
N TRP A 187 23.32 -19.77 21.93
CA TRP A 187 23.62 -20.54 20.72
C TRP A 187 24.63 -21.67 20.99
N ARG A 188 25.59 -21.47 21.90
CA ARG A 188 26.53 -22.51 22.32
C ARG A 188 25.81 -23.67 23.00
N GLY A 189 24.84 -23.42 23.87
CA GLY A 189 24.05 -24.47 24.50
C GLY A 189 23.22 -25.27 23.48
N LEU A 190 22.73 -24.61 22.42
CA LEU A 190 21.96 -25.29 21.37
C LEU A 190 22.84 -26.10 20.41
N TRP A 191 24.01 -25.58 20.01
CA TRP A 191 24.78 -26.11 18.88
C TRP A 191 26.14 -26.69 19.24
N SER A 192 26.69 -26.35 20.41
CA SER A 192 28.01 -26.81 20.85
C SER A 192 27.96 -27.89 21.93
N GLU A 193 26.87 -27.96 22.71
CA GLU A 193 26.66 -29.08 23.61
C GLU A 193 26.21 -30.30 22.81
N LEU A 194 27.02 -31.36 22.84
CA LEU A 194 26.73 -32.60 22.13
C LEU A 194 25.60 -33.32 22.86
N VAL A 195 24.36 -33.11 22.42
CA VAL A 195 23.20 -33.83 22.92
C VAL A 195 23.04 -35.10 22.09
N ASN A 196 23.10 -36.26 22.74
CA ASN A 196 22.72 -37.51 22.10
C ASN A 196 21.20 -37.51 21.87
N HIS A 197 20.80 -37.29 20.62
CA HIS A 197 19.40 -37.44 20.23
C HIS A 197 19.05 -38.94 20.18
N ASN A 198 17.83 -39.29 20.57
CA ASN A 198 17.34 -40.66 20.39
C ASN A 198 17.13 -40.89 18.89
N GLU A 199 18.09 -41.56 18.25
CA GLU A 199 18.03 -41.85 16.82
C GLU A 199 16.88 -42.83 16.55
N GLY A 200 16.01 -42.47 15.61
CA GLY A 200 14.91 -43.34 15.21
C GLY A 200 15.43 -44.52 14.37
N PRO A 201 14.69 -45.65 14.31
CA PRO A 201 15.09 -46.84 13.53
C PRO A 201 15.36 -46.58 12.03
N TRP A 202 14.86 -45.46 11.50
CA TRP A 202 15.07 -45.05 10.11
C TRP A 202 16.51 -44.58 9.83
N MET A 203 17.27 -44.14 10.86
CA MET A 203 18.67 -43.73 10.71
C MET A 203 19.55 -44.92 10.27
N GLU A 204 19.28 -46.12 10.79
CA GLU A 204 19.96 -47.37 10.38
C GLU A 204 19.64 -47.73 8.91
N VAL A 205 18.42 -47.46 8.46
CA VAL A 205 18.00 -47.66 7.07
C VAL A 205 18.73 -46.68 6.14
N VAL A 206 18.86 -45.42 6.54
CA VAL A 206 19.61 -44.43 5.76
C VAL A 206 21.10 -44.77 5.76
N ALA A 207 21.68 -45.15 6.90
CA ALA A 207 23.08 -45.55 7.00
C ALA A 207 23.41 -46.75 6.09
N SER A 208 22.55 -47.75 6.07
CA SER A 208 22.71 -48.93 5.19
C SER A 208 22.54 -48.59 3.70
N GLN A 209 21.64 -47.67 3.34
CA GLN A 209 21.52 -47.17 1.97
C GLN A 209 22.74 -46.35 1.54
N SER A 210 23.25 -45.49 2.44
CA SER A 210 24.42 -44.65 2.18
C SER A 210 25.75 -45.38 2.27
N ALA A 211 25.80 -46.60 2.83
CA ALA A 211 27.03 -47.41 2.93
C ALA A 211 27.63 -47.74 1.55
N SER A 212 26.83 -47.68 0.49
CA SER A 212 27.28 -47.89 -0.90
C SER A 212 27.85 -46.63 -1.56
N VAL A 213 27.71 -45.46 -0.92
CA VAL A 213 28.15 -44.17 -1.46
C VAL A 213 29.56 -43.87 -0.95
N THR A 214 30.48 -43.54 -1.85
CA THR A 214 31.84 -43.13 -1.47
C THR A 214 31.79 -41.81 -0.69
N PRO A 215 32.39 -41.73 0.51
CA PRO A 215 32.50 -40.49 1.26
C PRO A 215 33.18 -39.43 0.41
N VAL A 216 32.59 -38.24 0.34
CA VAL A 216 33.24 -37.10 -0.31
C VAL A 216 34.38 -36.63 0.59
N ASP A 217 35.55 -36.39 0.00
CA ASP A 217 36.71 -35.90 0.73
C ASP A 217 36.37 -34.59 1.48
N PRO A 218 36.89 -34.40 2.71
CA PRO A 218 36.58 -33.23 3.51
C PRO A 218 37.01 -31.95 2.79
N ILE A 219 36.04 -31.11 2.46
CA ILE A 219 36.27 -29.81 1.82
C ILE A 219 36.90 -28.88 2.85
N THR A 220 38.20 -28.66 2.74
CA THR A 220 38.91 -27.69 3.58
C THR A 220 38.76 -26.31 2.95
N ILE A 221 37.88 -25.48 3.52
CA ILE A 221 37.69 -24.09 3.04
C ILE A 221 38.88 -23.27 3.51
N THR A 222 39.75 -22.86 2.58
CA THR A 222 40.88 -21.98 2.87
C THR A 222 40.45 -20.50 2.80
N PRO A 223 41.17 -19.57 3.44
CA PRO A 223 40.86 -18.14 3.35
C PRO A 223 40.84 -17.63 1.90
N GLU A 224 41.62 -18.22 0.99
CA GLU A 224 41.57 -17.89 -0.44
C GLU A 224 40.22 -18.24 -1.09
N ASN A 225 39.60 -19.37 -0.71
CA ASN A 225 38.28 -19.73 -1.24
C ASN A 225 37.20 -18.73 -0.81
N VAL A 226 37.31 -18.20 0.41
CA VAL A 226 36.40 -17.17 0.93
C VAL A 226 36.63 -15.86 0.19
N ALA A 227 37.88 -15.46 -0.01
CA ALA A 227 38.23 -14.25 -0.76
C ALA A 227 37.72 -14.30 -2.21
N GLU A 228 37.86 -15.45 -2.88
CA GLU A 228 37.38 -15.64 -4.24
C GLU A 228 35.84 -15.56 -4.34
N ALA A 229 35.12 -16.19 -3.41
CA ALA A 229 33.67 -16.11 -3.35
C ALA A 229 33.16 -14.69 -3.12
N VAL A 230 33.83 -13.94 -2.22
CA VAL A 230 33.51 -12.53 -1.94
C VAL A 230 33.81 -11.66 -3.17
N CYS A 231 34.95 -11.87 -3.84
CA CYS A 231 35.27 -11.16 -5.09
C CYS A 231 34.20 -11.39 -6.15
N ARG A 232 33.79 -12.64 -6.40
CA ARG A 232 32.72 -12.96 -7.38
C ARG A 232 31.38 -12.31 -7.01
N ALA A 233 31.02 -12.30 -5.73
CA ALA A 233 29.80 -11.66 -5.26
C ALA A 233 29.80 -10.14 -5.49
N LEU A 234 30.96 -9.50 -5.31
CA LEU A 234 31.12 -8.07 -5.60
C LEU A 234 31.03 -7.78 -7.11
N THR A 235 31.62 -8.62 -7.96
CA THR A 235 31.51 -8.44 -9.43
C THR A 235 30.06 -8.52 -9.90
N VAL A 236 29.30 -9.48 -9.38
CA VAL A 236 27.87 -9.64 -9.71
C VAL A 236 27.04 -8.44 -9.21
N GLN A 237 27.38 -7.85 -8.06
CA GLN A 237 26.72 -6.63 -7.59
C GLN A 237 27.04 -5.40 -8.44
N PHE A 238 28.24 -5.31 -9.01
CA PHE A 238 28.62 -4.23 -9.93
C PHE A 238 27.91 -4.34 -11.28
N GLU A 239 27.71 -5.54 -11.82
CA GLU A 239 26.96 -5.75 -13.06
C GLU A 239 25.47 -5.41 -12.90
N ILE A 240 24.85 -5.80 -11.77
CA ILE A 240 23.44 -5.48 -11.46
C ILE A 240 23.23 -3.98 -11.20
N SER A 241 24.28 -3.25 -10.83
CA SER A 241 24.22 -1.79 -10.61
C SER A 241 24.57 -0.96 -11.86
N SER A 242 24.98 -1.61 -12.96
CA SER A 242 25.35 -0.97 -14.23
C SER A 242 24.28 -1.09 -15.32
N GLU A 243 23.15 -1.74 -15.05
CA GLU A 243 21.90 -1.71 -15.84
C GLU A 243 20.86 -0.80 -15.21
#